data_AF-A0A8C4Z3I0-F1
#
_entry.id   AF-A0A8C4Z3I0-F1
#
_cell.length_a   1.000
_cell.length_b   1.000
_cell.length_c   1.000
_cell.angle_alpha   90.00
_cell.angle_beta   90.00
_cell.angle_gamma   90.00
#
_symmetry.space_group_name_H-M   'P 1'
#
loop_
_entity.id
_entity.type
_entity.pdbx_description
1 polymer ?
#
loop_
_entity_poly.entity_id
_entity_poly.type
_entity_poly.pdbx_seq_one_letter_code
_entity_poly.pdbx_strand_id
1 'polypeptide(L)'
;MPAFRLPNKTRRFASTSDPSVSIWVSEKFLYFTVGRFSMSFIPGTYLCVCVCVCVCVRVPGPAESLRSVFTWLGFKVKVLRDLTRAQMLSSMRELASRDHSWMDCVACVVLSHGLEGGVYGVDGKVVQLKELADFLNGVRCASLRGKPKLFFIQACQGNKREQAVPVLDNRPAPPEVNDQTDGPSSTGDHTQTDGPSSTGDHTQTDGPSSTGDHTQTDGPSSTGDHTQTSTGDPCSDAVEEWIPTSADFLTAMATTPSYLSMRDEDQGSWFIQSLCHNLVKLVPGGKDLARILTTVNKNVSKKSNRIGGRRQMPQHQTSLRTDLVFPVPEDPPPRLPTSP
;
A
#
# COMPACT_ATOMS: atom_id res chain seq x y z
N MET A 1 48.01 -6.42 6.83
CA MET A 1 46.67 -6.79 6.29
C MET A 1 46.84 -7.23 4.85
N PRO A 2 46.33 -8.40 4.43
CA PRO A 2 46.29 -8.79 3.02
C PRO A 2 45.03 -8.22 2.34
N ALA A 3 45.18 -7.69 1.12
CA ALA A 3 44.03 -7.27 0.32
C ALA A 3 43.43 -8.46 -0.44
N PHE A 4 42.14 -8.72 -0.27
CA PHE A 4 41.43 -9.74 -1.05
C PHE A 4 41.23 -9.27 -2.50
N ARG A 5 41.83 -9.96 -3.47
CA ARG A 5 41.48 -9.84 -4.88
C ARG A 5 40.20 -10.63 -5.16
N LEU A 6 39.25 -10.02 -5.88
CA LEU A 6 38.14 -10.76 -6.48
C LEU A 6 38.65 -11.52 -7.73
N PRO A 7 38.17 -12.75 -8.00
CA PRO A 7 38.57 -13.53 -9.17
C PRO A 7 37.99 -12.95 -10.47
N ASN A 8 38.69 -13.19 -11.59
CA ASN A 8 38.30 -12.66 -12.89
C ASN A 8 37.25 -13.54 -13.61
N LYS A 9 36.44 -12.93 -14.47
CA LYS A 9 35.34 -13.59 -15.20
C LYS A 9 35.84 -14.48 -16.35
N THR A 10 35.15 -15.60 -16.56
CA THR A 10 35.19 -16.37 -17.81
C THR A 10 33.76 -16.62 -18.29
N ARG A 11 33.36 -16.06 -19.43
CA ARG A 11 32.07 -16.38 -20.06
C ARG A 11 32.15 -17.73 -20.78
N ARG A 12 31.10 -18.54 -20.68
CA ARG A 12 30.74 -19.55 -21.69
C ARG A 12 29.28 -19.34 -22.07
N PHE A 13 28.99 -19.42 -23.36
CA PHE A 13 27.62 -19.43 -23.88
C PHE A 13 27.16 -20.89 -24.06
N ALA A 14 25.89 -21.13 -23.77
CA ALA A 14 25.15 -22.32 -24.21
C ALA A 14 23.83 -21.82 -24.79
N SER A 15 23.38 -22.43 -25.88
CA SER A 15 22.15 -22.05 -26.58
C SER A 15 21.12 -23.16 -26.49
N THR A 16 19.90 -22.83 -26.07
CA THR A 16 18.74 -23.72 -26.08
C THR A 16 17.49 -22.90 -26.34
N SER A 17 16.66 -23.37 -27.26
CA SER A 17 15.36 -22.77 -27.59
C SER A 17 14.28 -23.26 -26.63
N ASP A 18 13.80 -22.39 -25.75
CA ASP A 18 12.62 -22.63 -24.90
C ASP A 18 11.90 -21.28 -24.62
N PRO A 19 10.56 -21.24 -24.48
CA PRO A 19 9.83 -20.00 -24.23
C PRO A 19 10.05 -19.37 -22.83
N SER A 20 10.70 -20.06 -21.88
CA SER A 20 10.99 -19.50 -20.54
C SER A 20 12.20 -18.55 -20.55
N VAL A 21 11.98 -17.32 -21.03
CA VAL A 21 13.02 -16.29 -21.22
C VAL A 21 13.77 -15.95 -19.91
N SER A 22 14.89 -16.63 -19.70
CA SER A 22 15.74 -16.50 -18.51
C SER A 22 16.84 -15.46 -18.75
N ILE A 23 16.53 -14.18 -18.54
CA ILE A 23 17.48 -13.08 -18.84
C ILE A 23 18.60 -13.01 -17.80
N TRP A 24 19.82 -13.38 -18.21
CA TRP A 24 21.04 -13.32 -17.40
C TRP A 24 21.59 -11.89 -17.24
N VAL A 25 20.89 -11.03 -16.49
CA VAL A 25 21.41 -9.71 -16.09
C VAL A 25 22.32 -9.83 -14.87
N SER A 26 23.61 -10.09 -15.13
CA SER A 26 24.74 -9.97 -14.19
C SER A 26 24.49 -10.45 -12.75
N GLU A 27 24.66 -11.76 -12.52
CA GLU A 27 24.73 -12.38 -11.17
C GLU A 27 23.47 -12.21 -10.30
N LYS A 28 22.33 -11.86 -10.90
CA LYS A 28 21.02 -11.82 -10.24
C LYS A 28 20.03 -12.77 -10.89
N PHE A 29 19.62 -13.80 -10.15
CA PHE A 29 18.36 -14.50 -10.43
C PHE A 29 17.21 -13.60 -9.97
N LEU A 30 16.66 -12.79 -10.88
CA LEU A 30 15.41 -12.07 -10.67
C LEU A 30 14.35 -12.73 -11.58
N TYR A 31 13.47 -13.53 -11.00
CA TYR A 31 12.45 -14.27 -11.73
C TYR A 31 11.32 -13.34 -12.21
N PHE A 32 11.55 -12.63 -13.31
CA PHE A 32 10.51 -11.94 -14.07
C PHE A 32 9.65 -12.96 -14.82
N THR A 33 8.65 -13.52 -14.13
CA THR A 33 7.44 -13.97 -14.83
C THR A 33 6.65 -12.74 -15.24
N VAL A 34 6.09 -12.70 -16.45
CA VAL A 34 5.39 -11.51 -16.98
C VAL A 34 4.32 -11.03 -15.98
N GLY A 35 4.47 -9.79 -15.49
CA GLY A 35 3.58 -9.17 -14.51
C GLY A 35 3.89 -9.41 -13.03
N ARG A 36 4.87 -10.26 -12.65
CA ARG A 36 5.14 -10.64 -11.25
C ARG A 36 6.59 -10.37 -10.85
N PHE A 37 6.77 -9.54 -9.82
CA PHE A 37 8.05 -9.27 -9.17
C PHE A 37 8.19 -10.18 -7.95
N SER A 38 8.90 -11.29 -8.14
CA SER A 38 9.43 -12.06 -7.02
C SER A 38 10.68 -11.38 -6.50
N MET A 39 10.73 -11.08 -5.21
CA MET A 39 11.98 -10.82 -4.51
C MET A 39 12.85 -12.08 -4.49
N SER A 40 14.17 -11.92 -4.32
CA SER A 40 15.15 -12.99 -4.42
C SER A 40 16.01 -13.09 -3.16
N PHE A 41 16.04 -14.27 -2.55
CA PHE A 41 16.83 -14.55 -1.35
C PHE A 41 18.30 -14.87 -1.72
N ILE A 42 19.01 -13.88 -2.28
CA ILE A 42 20.44 -14.01 -2.61
C ILE A 42 21.26 -13.61 -1.36
N PRO A 43 22.22 -14.43 -0.90
CA PRO A 43 23.10 -14.07 0.21
C PRO A 43 23.90 -12.78 -0.10
N GLY A 44 23.46 -11.65 0.48
CA GLY A 44 24.03 -10.32 0.25
C GLY A 44 23.09 -9.30 -0.39
N THR A 45 21.93 -9.70 -0.93
CA THR A 45 20.87 -8.75 -1.32
C THR A 45 19.99 -8.43 -0.11
N TYR A 46 20.28 -7.33 0.59
CA TYR A 46 19.51 -6.93 1.78
C TYR A 46 18.29 -6.09 1.40
N LEU A 47 17.14 -6.41 1.99
CA LEU A 47 15.93 -5.60 1.87
C LEU A 47 15.95 -4.48 2.93
N CYS A 48 15.92 -3.20 2.58
CA CYS A 48 16.21 -2.13 3.55
C CYS A 48 14.94 -1.47 4.13
N VAL A 49 14.93 -1.25 5.46
CA VAL A 49 13.85 -0.51 6.14
C VAL A 49 14.42 0.62 6.99
N CYS A 50 13.82 1.80 6.85
CA CYS A 50 13.87 2.82 7.88
C CYS A 50 12.49 2.91 8.56
N VAL A 51 12.42 2.42 9.80
CA VAL A 51 11.22 2.51 10.66
C VAL A 51 11.32 3.79 11.47
N CYS A 52 10.36 4.70 11.35
CA CYS A 52 10.30 5.95 12.11
C CYS A 52 9.04 5.99 13.00
N VAL A 53 9.21 5.97 14.32
CA VAL A 53 8.14 5.85 15.32
C VAL A 53 8.13 7.08 16.22
N CYS A 54 7.20 8.01 15.99
CA CYS A 54 7.09 9.27 16.73
C CYS A 54 5.61 9.65 16.71
N VAL A 55 4.81 9.64 17.77
CA VAL A 55 5.11 9.72 19.22
C VAL A 55 4.04 8.93 20.01
N CYS A 56 4.12 8.92 21.34
CA CYS A 56 3.03 8.53 22.28
C CYS A 56 2.60 7.05 22.31
N VAL A 57 3.48 6.14 21.86
CA VAL A 57 3.27 4.69 22.04
C VAL A 57 3.66 4.25 23.45
N ARG A 58 2.78 4.48 24.43
CA ARG A 58 2.92 4.08 25.85
C ARG A 58 3.07 2.56 26.12
N VAL A 59 3.12 1.70 25.09
CA VAL A 59 3.17 0.22 25.18
C VAL A 59 4.09 -0.37 24.10
N PRO A 60 5.17 -1.10 24.45
CA PRO A 60 6.22 -1.57 23.53
C PRO A 60 5.85 -2.85 22.75
N GLY A 61 4.65 -2.87 22.15
CA GLY A 61 4.13 -4.02 21.38
C GLY A 61 4.20 -3.85 19.85
N PRO A 62 3.69 -2.74 19.26
CA PRO A 62 3.55 -2.63 17.82
C PRO A 62 4.86 -2.52 17.03
N ALA A 63 5.82 -1.71 17.52
CA ALA A 63 7.09 -1.49 16.82
C ALA A 63 8.00 -2.73 16.86
N GLU A 64 7.92 -3.46 17.97
CA GLU A 64 8.62 -4.71 18.25
C GLU A 64 8.05 -5.83 17.37
N SER A 65 6.73 -5.93 17.24
CA SER A 65 6.04 -6.84 16.31
C SER A 65 6.45 -6.58 14.85
N LEU A 66 6.47 -5.31 14.42
CA LEU A 66 6.94 -4.90 13.10
C LEU A 66 8.40 -5.28 12.88
N ARG A 67 9.29 -4.96 13.83
CA ARG A 67 10.72 -5.28 13.74
C ARG A 67 10.92 -6.78 13.54
N SER A 68 10.25 -7.62 14.33
CA SER A 68 10.36 -9.08 14.22
C SER A 68 9.86 -9.60 12.87
N VAL A 69 8.69 -9.17 12.40
CA VAL A 69 8.13 -9.64 11.12
C VAL A 69 8.96 -9.18 9.92
N PHE A 70 9.39 -7.91 9.89
CA PHE A 70 10.23 -7.44 8.79
C PHE A 70 11.63 -8.08 8.84
N THR A 71 12.22 -8.29 10.02
CA THR A 71 13.52 -9.01 10.12
C THR A 71 13.39 -10.45 9.60
N TRP A 72 12.30 -11.15 9.94
CA TRP A 72 11.98 -12.48 9.42
C TRP A 72 11.80 -12.49 7.89
N LEU A 73 11.16 -11.47 7.32
CA LEU A 73 11.04 -11.27 5.85
C LEU A 73 12.36 -10.81 5.19
N GLY A 74 13.53 -11.07 5.79
CA GLY A 74 14.85 -10.75 5.24
C GLY A 74 15.25 -9.28 5.29
N PHE A 75 14.48 -8.41 5.97
CA PHE A 75 14.79 -6.98 6.01
C PHE A 75 15.85 -6.58 7.05
N LYS A 76 16.76 -5.69 6.67
CA LYS A 76 17.64 -4.94 7.56
C LYS A 76 16.90 -3.74 8.16
N VAL A 77 16.37 -3.90 9.37
CA VAL A 77 15.50 -2.92 10.05
C VAL A 77 16.29 -1.92 10.91
N LYS A 78 16.28 -0.63 10.54
CA LYS A 78 16.71 0.50 11.39
C LYS A 78 15.49 1.11 12.08
N VAL A 79 15.38 1.06 13.41
CA VAL A 79 14.30 1.72 14.18
C VAL A 79 14.79 3.05 14.72
N LEU A 80 14.05 4.11 14.43
CA LEU A 80 14.21 5.47 14.94
C LEU A 80 12.98 5.85 15.75
N ARG A 81 13.17 6.53 16.88
CA ARG A 81 12.10 6.94 17.80
C ARG A 81 12.08 8.44 18.03
N ASP A 82 10.88 8.98 18.23
CA ASP A 82 10.62 10.30 18.81
C ASP A 82 11.39 11.45 18.11
N LEU A 83 11.35 11.40 16.78
CA LEU A 83 11.96 12.38 15.88
C LEU A 83 11.11 13.65 15.72
N THR A 84 11.79 14.78 15.56
CA THR A 84 11.22 16.04 15.04
C THR A 84 10.97 15.95 13.53
N ARG A 85 10.20 16.90 12.98
CA ARG A 85 10.07 17.13 11.52
C ARG A 85 11.44 17.14 10.82
N ALA A 86 12.41 17.87 11.36
CA ALA A 86 13.73 18.01 10.77
C ALA A 86 14.49 16.67 10.73
N GLN A 87 14.42 15.89 11.81
CA GLN A 87 15.06 14.57 11.89
C GLN A 87 14.39 13.52 11.01
N MET A 88 13.07 13.53 10.85
CA MET A 88 12.37 12.65 9.88
C MET A 88 12.86 12.91 8.44
N LEU A 89 12.90 14.18 8.02
CA LEU A 89 13.39 14.56 6.69
C LEU A 89 14.88 14.26 6.49
N SER A 90 15.70 14.44 7.53
CA SER A 90 17.11 14.07 7.49
C SER A 90 17.30 12.55 7.38
N SER A 91 16.44 11.75 8.01
CA SER A 91 16.47 10.29 7.94
C SER A 91 16.07 9.77 6.56
N MET A 92 15.07 10.39 5.91
CA MET A 92 14.74 10.08 4.51
C MET A 92 15.86 10.51 3.55
N ARG A 93 16.57 11.61 3.83
CA ARG A 93 17.76 12.01 3.06
C ARG A 93 18.91 11.00 3.20
N GLU A 94 19.21 10.56 4.43
CA GLU A 94 20.24 9.55 4.74
C GLU A 94 19.90 8.17 4.13
N LEU A 95 18.61 7.85 4.01
CA LEU A 95 18.14 6.66 3.30
C LEU A 95 18.40 6.82 1.80
N ALA A 96 17.85 7.88 1.17
CA ALA A 96 17.93 8.12 -0.26
C ALA A 96 19.37 8.28 -0.81
N SER A 97 20.31 8.75 0.01
CA SER A 97 21.73 8.91 -0.36
C SER A 97 22.54 7.60 -0.40
N ARG A 98 21.92 6.45 -0.10
CA ARG A 98 22.58 5.14 -0.16
C ARG A 98 22.55 4.57 -1.58
N ASP A 99 23.51 3.72 -1.90
CA ASP A 99 23.34 2.81 -3.02
C ASP A 99 22.33 1.71 -2.65
N HIS A 100 21.26 1.60 -3.44
CA HIS A 100 20.24 0.57 -3.33
C HIS A 100 20.36 -0.49 -4.44
N SER A 101 21.44 -0.51 -5.24
CA SER A 101 21.56 -1.36 -6.44
C SER A 101 21.41 -2.85 -6.15
N TRP A 102 21.85 -3.30 -4.97
CA TRP A 102 21.77 -4.68 -4.44
C TRP A 102 20.56 -4.94 -3.52
N MET A 103 19.62 -4.01 -3.39
CA MET A 103 18.35 -4.19 -2.68
C MET A 103 17.22 -4.49 -3.67
N ASP A 104 16.20 -5.26 -3.29
CA ASP A 104 15.01 -5.47 -4.14
C ASP A 104 13.95 -4.37 -3.96
N CYS A 105 13.78 -3.87 -2.74
CA CYS A 105 12.82 -2.82 -2.38
C CYS A 105 13.27 -2.01 -1.15
N VAL A 106 12.58 -0.90 -0.90
CA VAL A 106 12.65 -0.14 0.36
C VAL A 106 11.29 -0.12 1.02
N ALA A 107 11.26 -0.26 2.34
CA ALA A 107 10.07 0.00 3.15
C ALA A 107 10.30 1.11 4.19
N CYS A 108 9.26 1.91 4.41
CA CYS A 108 9.18 2.95 5.43
C CYS A 108 7.91 2.74 6.25
N VAL A 109 8.06 2.46 7.54
CA VAL A 109 6.93 2.31 8.46
C VAL A 109 6.88 3.52 9.38
N VAL A 110 5.74 4.21 9.42
CA VAL A 110 5.54 5.43 10.21
C VAL A 110 4.39 5.20 11.20
N LEU A 111 4.68 5.34 12.49
CA LEU A 111 3.67 5.28 13.56
C LEU A 111 3.62 6.65 14.25
N SER A 112 2.49 7.37 14.15
CA SER A 112 2.37 8.76 14.60
C SER A 112 0.93 9.20 14.87
N HIS A 113 0.77 10.41 15.43
CA HIS A 113 -0.44 11.20 15.21
C HIS A 113 -0.44 11.74 13.77
N GLY A 114 -1.60 12.08 13.22
CA GLY A 114 -1.67 12.59 11.85
C GLY A 114 -2.92 13.37 11.53
N LEU A 115 -2.91 13.89 10.30
CA LEU A 115 -3.97 14.58 9.60
C LEU A 115 -4.02 14.04 8.17
N GLU A 116 -4.99 14.48 7.37
CA GLU A 116 -5.11 14.05 5.97
C GLU A 116 -3.81 14.34 5.21
N GLY A 117 -3.16 13.30 4.67
CA GLY A 117 -1.90 13.40 3.93
C GLY A 117 -0.63 13.69 4.75
N GLY A 118 -0.68 13.75 6.09
CA GLY A 118 0.47 14.16 6.92
C GLY A 118 0.58 13.53 8.32
N VAL A 119 1.79 13.57 8.87
CA VAL A 119 2.17 13.01 10.19
C VAL A 119 2.92 14.04 11.03
N TYR A 120 2.88 13.92 12.35
CA TYR A 120 3.52 14.86 13.29
C TYR A 120 4.87 14.34 13.82
N GLY A 121 5.85 15.25 13.94
CA GLY A 121 7.04 15.03 14.77
C GLY A 121 6.79 15.37 16.25
N VAL A 122 7.76 15.06 17.13
CA VAL A 122 7.72 15.46 18.56
C VAL A 122 7.67 16.98 18.76
N ASP A 123 8.13 17.75 17.78
CA ASP A 123 8.06 19.22 17.75
C ASP A 123 6.68 19.76 17.33
N GLY A 124 5.66 18.89 17.21
CA GLY A 124 4.31 19.27 16.80
C GLY A 124 4.20 19.72 15.34
N LYS A 125 5.28 19.61 14.56
CA LYS A 125 5.33 20.05 13.15
C LYS A 125 4.99 18.90 12.21
N VAL A 126 4.26 19.23 11.15
CA VAL A 126 3.79 18.28 10.14
C VAL A 126 4.87 17.99 9.09
N VAL A 127 5.01 16.72 8.74
CA VAL A 127 5.61 16.29 7.46
C VAL A 127 4.51 15.69 6.58
N GLN A 128 4.48 16.11 5.31
CA GLN A 128 3.55 15.53 4.33
C GLN A 128 4.07 14.16 3.87
N LEU A 129 3.18 13.20 3.64
CA LEU A 129 3.56 11.87 3.15
C LEU A 129 4.21 11.94 1.77
N LYS A 130 3.77 12.87 0.92
CA LYS A 130 4.42 13.21 -0.37
C LYS A 130 5.85 13.71 -0.17
N GLU A 131 6.12 14.50 0.87
CA GLU A 131 7.46 15.01 1.18
C GLU A 131 8.43 13.89 1.58
N LEU A 132 7.95 12.86 2.29
CA LEU A 132 8.73 11.65 2.58
C LEU A 132 8.97 10.82 1.30
N ALA A 133 7.92 10.55 0.54
CA ALA A 133 7.96 9.72 -0.67
C ALA A 133 8.89 10.29 -1.75
N ASP A 134 8.92 11.63 -1.88
CA ASP A 134 9.70 12.31 -2.92
C ASP A 134 11.21 12.04 -2.82
N PHE A 135 11.76 11.82 -1.63
CA PHE A 135 13.17 11.43 -1.47
C PHE A 135 13.54 10.13 -2.20
N LEU A 136 12.58 9.21 -2.37
CA LEU A 136 12.79 7.90 -3.00
C LEU A 136 12.34 7.88 -4.48
N ASN A 137 11.96 9.03 -5.05
CA ASN A 137 11.44 9.10 -6.42
C ASN A 137 12.54 8.78 -7.47
N GLY A 138 12.14 8.43 -8.70
CA GLY A 138 13.07 8.00 -9.75
C GLY A 138 14.12 9.04 -10.20
N VAL A 139 13.90 10.33 -9.92
CA VAL A 139 14.87 11.41 -10.17
C VAL A 139 15.83 11.56 -8.99
N ARG A 140 15.32 11.48 -7.76
CA ARG A 140 16.07 11.77 -6.52
C ARG A 140 16.82 10.56 -5.93
N CYS A 141 16.42 9.33 -6.27
CA CYS A 141 17.12 8.10 -5.90
C CYS A 141 17.19 7.12 -7.07
N ALA A 142 18.16 7.30 -7.97
CA ALA A 142 18.27 6.52 -9.20
C ALA A 142 18.40 4.99 -8.98
N SER A 143 18.99 4.55 -7.87
CA SER A 143 19.13 3.13 -7.52
C SER A 143 17.83 2.45 -7.07
N LEU A 144 16.71 3.20 -6.98
CA LEU A 144 15.34 2.73 -6.69
C LEU A 144 14.39 2.84 -7.90
N ARG A 145 14.90 3.10 -9.10
CA ARG A 145 14.14 2.96 -10.37
C ARG A 145 13.73 1.49 -10.57
N GLY A 146 12.46 1.23 -10.89
CA GLY A 146 11.93 -0.12 -11.11
C GLY A 146 11.78 -0.96 -9.84
N LYS A 147 12.04 -0.41 -8.65
CA LYS A 147 12.05 -1.13 -7.37
C LYS A 147 10.91 -0.69 -6.46
N PRO A 148 10.16 -1.60 -5.79
CA PRO A 148 9.06 -1.20 -4.94
C PRO A 148 9.48 -0.29 -3.77
N LYS A 149 8.66 0.74 -3.52
CA LYS A 149 8.86 1.79 -2.52
C LYS A 149 7.65 1.82 -1.60
N LEU A 150 7.73 1.09 -0.49
CA LEU A 150 6.60 0.73 0.36
C LEU A 150 6.47 1.67 1.56
N PHE A 151 5.29 2.23 1.78
CA PHE A 151 4.97 3.08 2.92
C PHE A 151 3.82 2.47 3.72
N PHE A 152 4.01 2.26 5.02
CA PHE A 152 2.99 1.73 5.93
C PHE A 152 2.74 2.77 7.04
N ILE A 153 1.58 3.44 6.99
CA ILE A 153 1.31 4.65 7.79
C ILE A 153 0.21 4.38 8.81
N GLN A 154 0.62 4.24 10.07
CA GLN A 154 -0.27 4.19 11.22
C GLN A 154 -0.41 5.59 11.83
N ALA A 155 -1.35 6.35 11.27
CA ALA A 155 -1.76 7.65 11.78
C ALA A 155 -3.25 7.89 11.48
N CYS A 156 -3.89 8.79 12.21
CA CYS A 156 -5.18 9.34 11.82
C CYS A 156 -5.05 10.13 10.51
N GLN A 157 -6.10 10.17 9.71
CA GLN A 157 -6.20 11.00 8.50
C GLN A 157 -7.26 12.11 8.63
N GLY A 158 -7.77 12.31 9.84
CA GLY A 158 -8.64 13.41 10.22
C GLY A 158 -9.28 13.13 11.57
N ASN A 159 -10.42 13.76 11.83
CA ASN A 159 -11.14 13.71 13.12
C ASN A 159 -12.48 12.95 13.06
N LYS A 160 -12.93 12.51 11.88
CA LYS A 160 -14.22 11.81 11.71
C LYS A 160 -14.16 10.42 12.35
N ARG A 161 -15.30 9.97 12.90
CA ARG A 161 -15.50 8.58 13.36
C ARG A 161 -16.21 7.80 12.26
N GLU A 162 -15.70 6.63 11.94
CA GLU A 162 -16.28 5.77 10.90
C GLU A 162 -17.46 4.96 11.47
N GLN A 163 -18.54 4.89 10.70
CA GLN A 163 -19.81 4.29 11.08
C GLN A 163 -19.95 2.90 10.47
N ALA A 164 -20.75 2.03 11.09
CA ALA A 164 -21.12 0.74 10.52
C ALA A 164 -22.41 0.89 9.70
N VAL A 165 -22.42 0.40 8.46
CA VAL A 165 -23.63 0.26 7.65
C VAL A 165 -24.10 -1.21 7.74
N PRO A 166 -25.40 -1.49 8.00
CA PRO A 166 -25.91 -2.86 7.97
C PRO A 166 -25.90 -3.39 6.53
N VAL A 167 -25.37 -4.59 6.34
CA VAL A 167 -25.55 -5.34 5.09
C VAL A 167 -26.83 -6.15 5.24
N LEU A 168 -27.91 -5.70 4.59
CA LEU A 168 -29.13 -6.50 4.46
C LEU A 168 -28.85 -7.68 3.53
N ASP A 169 -29.14 -8.89 4.01
CA ASP A 169 -28.92 -10.11 3.25
C ASP A 169 -30.16 -10.42 2.43
N ASN A 170 -30.21 -9.92 1.18
CA ASN A 170 -31.33 -10.15 0.25
C ASN A 170 -31.42 -11.61 -0.27
N ARG A 171 -30.87 -12.58 0.47
CA ARG A 171 -31.14 -14.00 0.22
C ARG A 171 -32.59 -14.30 0.61
N PRO A 172 -33.37 -15.01 -0.23
CA PRO A 172 -34.68 -15.50 0.16
C PRO A 172 -34.59 -16.29 1.47
N ALA A 173 -35.58 -16.10 2.34
CA ALA A 173 -35.72 -16.92 3.53
C ALA A 173 -35.85 -18.41 3.13
N PRO A 174 -35.30 -19.35 3.91
CA PRO A 174 -35.67 -20.76 3.76
C PRO A 174 -37.19 -20.90 3.85
N PRO A 175 -37.81 -21.80 3.07
CA PRO A 175 -39.26 -22.01 3.13
C PRO A 175 -39.65 -22.43 4.56
N GLU A 176 -40.62 -21.74 5.14
CA GLU A 176 -41.10 -22.02 6.49
C GLU A 176 -41.76 -23.41 6.53
N VAL A 177 -41.30 -24.26 7.45
CA VAL A 177 -41.92 -25.56 7.70
C VAL A 177 -43.10 -25.32 8.64
N ASN A 178 -44.30 -25.21 8.05
CA ASN A 178 -45.55 -25.16 8.80
C ASN A 178 -45.77 -26.49 9.55
N ASP A 179 -45.47 -26.51 10.84
CA ASP A 179 -45.89 -27.58 11.75
C ASP A 179 -47.23 -27.17 12.41
N GLN A 180 -48.32 -27.75 11.93
CA GLN A 180 -49.67 -27.36 12.34
C GLN A 180 -50.05 -28.04 13.66
N THR A 181 -50.32 -27.25 14.70
CA THR A 181 -51.01 -27.70 15.92
C THR A 181 -52.13 -26.72 16.28
N ASP A 182 -53.29 -27.27 16.66
CA ASP A 182 -54.54 -26.53 16.81
C ASP A 182 -54.61 -25.68 18.11
N GLY A 183 -55.53 -24.70 18.12
CA GLY A 183 -55.72 -23.74 19.22
C GLY A 183 -56.54 -24.27 20.42
N PRO A 184 -57.27 -23.41 21.18
CA PRO A 184 -58.14 -22.36 20.60
C PRO A 184 -58.16 -20.96 21.28
N SER A 185 -58.41 -19.96 20.44
CA SER A 185 -59.12 -18.67 20.63
C SER A 185 -59.28 -18.00 22.01
N SER A 186 -58.72 -16.80 22.17
CA SER A 186 -59.31 -15.56 22.74
C SER A 186 -58.23 -14.46 22.88
N THR A 187 -58.44 -13.13 22.93
CA THR A 187 -59.42 -12.15 22.38
C THR A 187 -58.74 -10.76 22.48
N GLY A 188 -59.08 -9.67 21.77
CA GLY A 188 -60.18 -9.39 20.85
C GLY A 188 -60.86 -8.04 21.19
N ASP A 189 -60.39 -6.92 20.62
CA ASP A 189 -61.15 -5.66 20.44
C ASP A 189 -60.55 -4.76 19.35
N HIS A 190 -61.29 -3.74 18.88
CA HIS A 190 -61.00 -2.88 17.74
C HIS A 190 -60.66 -1.42 18.13
N THR A 191 -59.98 -0.69 17.24
CA THR A 191 -60.55 0.54 16.63
C THR A 191 -59.75 1.04 15.43
N GLN A 192 -60.46 1.55 14.42
CA GLN A 192 -59.90 2.32 13.29
C GLN A 192 -60.37 3.78 13.42
N THR A 193 -59.64 4.72 12.81
CA THR A 193 -60.18 6.02 12.35
C THR A 193 -59.45 6.46 11.09
N ASP A 194 -60.17 7.11 10.16
CA ASP A 194 -59.72 7.34 8.78
C ASP A 194 -59.54 8.83 8.42
N GLY A 195 -58.44 9.14 7.71
CA GLY A 195 -58.34 10.25 6.74
C GLY A 195 -58.49 11.71 7.25
N PRO A 196 -58.66 12.70 6.33
CA PRO A 196 -58.63 12.61 4.87
C PRO A 196 -57.49 13.45 4.21
N SER A 197 -57.60 13.73 2.91
CA SER A 197 -56.52 14.19 2.00
C SER A 197 -56.72 15.60 1.38
N SER A 198 -55.63 16.22 0.90
CA SER A 198 -55.59 17.43 0.03
C SER A 198 -54.13 17.81 -0.33
N THR A 199 -53.78 18.54 -1.41
CA THR A 199 -54.10 18.44 -2.87
C THR A 199 -53.20 19.42 -3.66
N GLY A 200 -52.74 19.07 -4.88
CA GLY A 200 -52.01 19.96 -5.81
C GLY A 200 -50.51 20.14 -5.54
N ASP A 201 -49.68 20.59 -6.50
CA ASP A 201 -49.91 20.79 -7.94
C ASP A 201 -48.59 20.70 -8.75
N HIS A 202 -48.68 20.65 -10.08
CA HIS A 202 -47.55 20.50 -11.02
C HIS A 202 -46.89 21.83 -11.43
N THR A 203 -45.60 21.79 -11.80
CA THR A 203 -45.13 22.42 -13.05
C THR A 203 -43.78 21.86 -13.51
N GLN A 204 -43.64 21.64 -14.81
CA GLN A 204 -42.35 21.46 -15.50
C GLN A 204 -42.05 22.72 -16.31
N THR A 205 -40.77 23.00 -16.57
CA THR A 205 -40.34 23.91 -17.64
C THR A 205 -39.06 23.37 -18.29
N ASP A 206 -39.02 23.37 -19.61
CA ASP A 206 -37.92 22.84 -20.42
C ASP A 206 -36.78 23.85 -20.64
N GLY A 207 -35.75 23.44 -21.41
CA GLY A 207 -34.60 24.27 -21.80
C GLY A 207 -34.91 25.38 -22.82
N PRO A 208 -33.88 25.96 -23.46
CA PRO A 208 -33.27 25.25 -24.59
C PRO A 208 -31.74 25.43 -24.73
N SER A 209 -31.19 24.92 -25.84
CA SER A 209 -29.77 24.97 -26.23
C SER A 209 -29.52 25.80 -27.50
N SER A 210 -28.32 26.38 -27.61
CA SER A 210 -27.75 27.10 -28.78
C SER A 210 -26.23 27.25 -28.53
N THR A 211 -25.24 26.87 -29.36
CA THR A 211 -24.91 26.95 -30.82
C THR A 211 -24.11 28.21 -31.23
N GLY A 212 -23.05 28.00 -32.04
CA GLY A 212 -22.00 28.98 -32.42
C GLY A 212 -20.69 28.70 -31.65
N ASP A 213 -19.51 28.34 -32.20
CA ASP A 213 -18.85 28.39 -33.54
C ASP A 213 -17.86 29.56 -33.75
N HIS A 214 -16.79 29.27 -34.52
CA HIS A 214 -15.65 30.10 -34.96
C HIS A 214 -14.55 30.34 -33.87
N THR A 215 -13.25 30.42 -34.17
CA THR A 215 -12.52 30.45 -35.47
C THR A 215 -11.13 29.79 -35.37
N GLN A 216 -10.52 29.43 -36.50
CA GLN A 216 -9.10 29.01 -36.60
C GLN A 216 -8.14 30.21 -36.73
N THR A 217 -6.85 30.02 -36.42
CA THR A 217 -5.73 30.88 -36.86
C THR A 217 -4.46 30.04 -37.09
N ASP A 218 -3.73 30.32 -38.18
CA ASP A 218 -2.61 29.50 -38.66
C ASP A 218 -1.21 30.09 -38.39
N GLY A 219 -0.24 29.21 -38.11
CA GLY A 219 1.18 29.39 -38.44
C GLY A 219 1.99 30.42 -37.63
N PRO A 220 3.27 30.68 -38.03
CA PRO A 220 4.00 30.09 -39.16
C PRO A 220 5.08 29.06 -38.74
N SER A 221 5.62 28.37 -39.73
CA SER A 221 6.81 27.51 -39.64
C SER A 221 8.11 28.26 -39.94
N SER A 222 9.26 27.68 -39.57
CA SER A 222 10.58 28.07 -40.10
C SER A 222 11.41 26.82 -40.43
N THR A 223 12.18 26.87 -41.51
CA THR A 223 12.89 25.73 -42.12
C THR A 223 14.40 25.97 -42.24
N GLY A 224 15.18 24.89 -42.24
CA GLY A 224 16.64 24.88 -42.32
C GLY A 224 17.29 24.32 -41.04
N ASP A 225 18.37 23.55 -41.08
CA ASP A 225 19.20 23.14 -42.23
C ASP A 225 19.72 21.69 -42.07
N HIS A 226 20.20 21.08 -43.15
CA HIS A 226 20.73 19.71 -43.18
C HIS A 226 22.27 19.67 -43.10
N THR A 227 22.81 18.91 -42.16
CA THR A 227 24.19 18.41 -42.25
C THR A 227 24.22 16.90 -41.97
N GLN A 228 24.67 16.11 -42.94
CA GLN A 228 24.92 14.68 -42.76
C GLN A 228 26.40 14.45 -42.42
N THR A 229 26.67 13.60 -41.43
CA THR A 229 27.97 12.93 -41.32
C THR A 229 27.79 11.57 -40.65
N SER A 230 28.39 10.53 -41.20
CA SER A 230 28.17 9.13 -40.82
C SER A 230 29.37 8.49 -40.13
N THR A 231 29.15 7.90 -38.96
CA THR A 231 29.84 6.69 -38.48
C THR A 231 28.84 5.89 -37.66
N GLY A 232 28.81 4.56 -37.81
CA GLY A 232 27.78 3.72 -37.19
C GLY A 232 28.30 2.87 -36.04
N ASP A 233 27.35 2.29 -35.30
CA ASP A 233 27.53 1.09 -34.48
C ASP A 233 26.18 0.33 -34.46
N PRO A 234 26.14 -0.99 -34.75
CA PRO A 234 24.93 -1.79 -34.65
C PRO A 234 24.77 -2.43 -33.26
N CYS A 235 23.52 -2.58 -32.82
CA CYS A 235 23.09 -3.27 -31.60
C CYS A 235 23.44 -2.59 -30.26
N SER A 236 22.55 -1.69 -29.85
CA SER A 236 22.06 -1.70 -28.47
C SER A 236 20.54 -1.49 -28.45
N ASP A 237 19.77 -2.58 -28.59
CA ASP A 237 18.32 -2.59 -28.36
C ASP A 237 17.98 -2.51 -26.84
N ALA A 238 18.75 -1.69 -26.13
CA ALA A 238 18.42 -1.21 -24.81
C ALA A 238 17.30 -0.18 -24.96
N VAL A 239 16.07 -0.67 -25.12
CA VAL A 239 14.87 0.16 -24.97
C VAL A 239 14.94 0.85 -23.60
N GLU A 240 15.11 2.18 -23.60
CA GLU A 240 15.02 2.95 -22.37
C GLU A 240 13.58 2.82 -21.86
N GLU A 241 13.40 2.04 -20.80
CA GLU A 241 12.10 1.84 -20.17
C GLU A 241 11.74 3.13 -19.40
N TRP A 242 11.05 4.05 -20.08
CA TRP A 242 10.66 5.36 -19.54
C TRP A 242 9.60 5.23 -18.44
N ILE A 243 10.05 4.90 -17.22
CA ILE A 243 9.17 4.81 -16.05
C ILE A 243 8.87 6.21 -15.46
N PRO A 244 7.60 6.51 -15.10
CA PRO A 244 7.27 7.75 -14.41
C PRO A 244 8.04 7.92 -13.08
N THR A 245 8.38 9.15 -12.71
CA THR A 245 9.12 9.47 -11.48
C THR A 245 8.47 8.94 -10.19
N SER A 246 7.13 8.80 -10.21
CA SER A 246 6.28 8.27 -9.13
C SER A 246 5.85 6.80 -9.34
N ALA A 247 6.53 6.05 -10.21
CA ALA A 247 6.29 4.62 -10.41
C ALA A 247 6.83 3.76 -9.25
N ASP A 248 6.25 2.57 -9.12
CA ASP A 248 6.62 1.54 -8.14
C ASP A 248 6.51 1.97 -6.67
N PHE A 249 5.57 2.86 -6.33
CA PHE A 249 5.21 3.15 -4.92
C PHE A 249 4.00 2.32 -4.47
N LEU A 250 3.95 1.98 -3.19
CA LEU A 250 2.73 1.53 -2.53
C LEU A 250 2.62 2.21 -1.16
N THR A 251 1.45 2.78 -0.86
CA THR A 251 1.17 3.43 0.42
C THR A 251 -0.05 2.78 1.06
N ALA A 252 0.15 2.09 2.18
CA ALA A 252 -0.88 1.46 3.00
C ALA A 252 -1.16 2.32 4.25
N MET A 253 -2.31 2.97 4.24
CA MET A 253 -2.83 3.83 5.30
C MET A 253 -3.68 3.01 6.28
N ALA A 254 -3.47 3.23 7.58
CA ALA A 254 -4.25 2.55 8.62
C ALA A 254 -5.76 2.89 8.59
N THR A 255 -6.14 4.03 8.01
CA THR A 255 -7.53 4.51 7.94
C THR A 255 -7.73 5.33 6.65
N THR A 256 -8.96 5.45 6.20
CA THR A 256 -9.40 6.26 5.06
C THR A 256 -9.23 7.78 5.32
N PRO A 257 -9.11 8.62 4.27
CA PRO A 257 -9.07 10.08 4.40
C PRO A 257 -10.17 10.65 5.29
N SER A 258 -9.87 11.72 6.02
CA SER A 258 -10.70 12.34 7.07
C SER A 258 -10.99 11.53 8.34
N TYR A 259 -10.71 10.21 8.40
CA TYR A 259 -11.08 9.38 9.55
C TYR A 259 -9.97 9.21 10.59
N LEU A 260 -10.37 8.86 11.81
CA LEU A 260 -9.47 8.46 12.90
C LEU A 260 -8.96 7.02 12.68
N SER A 261 -7.75 6.72 13.16
CA SER A 261 -7.22 5.34 13.26
C SER A 261 -7.33 4.84 14.69
N MET A 262 -7.77 3.60 14.91
CA MET A 262 -7.92 3.04 16.26
C MET A 262 -6.64 2.36 16.75
N ARG A 263 -6.40 2.53 18.05
CA ARG A 263 -5.44 1.76 18.84
C ARG A 263 -6.14 1.26 20.10
N ASP A 264 -5.92 -0.01 20.40
CA ASP A 264 -6.21 -0.63 21.68
C ASP A 264 -5.07 -0.32 22.66
N GLU A 265 -5.38 -0.08 23.94
CA GLU A 265 -4.35 0.35 24.89
C GLU A 265 -3.37 -0.79 25.20
N ASP A 266 -3.89 -1.98 25.49
CA ASP A 266 -3.12 -3.19 25.81
C ASP A 266 -2.55 -3.86 24.56
N GLN A 267 -3.38 -4.02 23.52
CA GLN A 267 -3.05 -4.82 22.34
C GLN A 267 -2.34 -4.02 21.22
N GLY A 268 -2.43 -2.69 21.25
CA GLY A 268 -1.86 -1.81 20.24
C GLY A 268 -2.75 -1.53 19.03
N SER A 269 -2.16 -0.99 17.96
CA SER A 269 -2.89 -0.49 16.79
C SER A 269 -3.42 -1.61 15.89
N TRP A 270 -4.74 -1.63 15.65
CA TRP A 270 -5.46 -2.69 14.94
C TRP A 270 -4.88 -3.01 13.55
N PHE A 271 -4.49 -1.98 12.80
CA PHE A 271 -3.89 -2.11 11.47
C PHE A 271 -2.53 -2.80 11.52
N ILE A 272 -1.61 -2.35 12.38
CA ILE A 272 -0.27 -2.94 12.50
C ILE A 272 -0.32 -4.38 13.00
N GLN A 273 -1.16 -4.69 14.00
CA GLN A 273 -1.40 -6.08 14.40
C GLN A 273 -1.81 -6.94 13.20
N SER A 274 -2.89 -6.54 12.52
CA SER A 274 -3.44 -7.33 11.42
C SER A 274 -2.50 -7.40 10.22
N LEU A 275 -1.65 -6.40 9.99
CA LEU A 275 -0.58 -6.44 9.00
C LEU A 275 0.44 -7.51 9.35
N CYS A 276 0.99 -7.48 10.57
CA CYS A 276 1.95 -8.47 11.04
C CYS A 276 1.38 -9.90 11.01
N HIS A 277 0.17 -10.12 11.53
CA HIS A 277 -0.48 -11.44 11.51
C HIS A 277 -0.76 -11.94 10.09
N ASN A 278 -1.19 -11.08 9.16
CA ASN A 278 -1.43 -11.49 7.77
C ASN A 278 -0.14 -11.71 6.98
N LEU A 279 0.93 -10.94 7.21
CA LEU A 279 2.24 -11.20 6.60
C LEU A 279 2.75 -12.59 7.00
N VAL A 280 2.80 -12.88 8.30
CA VAL A 280 3.18 -14.20 8.84
C VAL A 280 2.32 -15.33 8.28
N LYS A 281 1.01 -15.13 8.16
CA LYS A 281 0.07 -16.17 7.70
C LYS A 281 0.07 -16.40 6.19
N LEU A 282 0.35 -15.39 5.38
CA LEU A 282 0.07 -15.42 3.93
C LEU A 282 1.32 -15.41 3.03
N VAL A 283 2.47 -14.93 3.51
CA VAL A 283 3.73 -15.00 2.75
C VAL A 283 4.14 -16.46 2.47
N PRO A 284 4.07 -17.42 3.43
CA PRO A 284 4.33 -18.84 3.15
C PRO A 284 3.38 -19.45 2.10
N GLY A 285 2.21 -18.83 1.88
CA GLY A 285 1.24 -19.22 0.84
C GLY A 285 1.44 -18.52 -0.52
N GLY A 286 2.59 -17.87 -0.74
CA GLY A 286 2.99 -17.23 -2.00
C GLY A 286 2.08 -16.07 -2.43
N LYS A 287 1.44 -15.39 -1.46
CA LYS A 287 0.51 -14.29 -1.73
C LYS A 287 1.24 -12.96 -1.92
N ASP A 288 0.76 -12.19 -2.87
CA ASP A 288 1.21 -10.84 -3.18
C ASP A 288 0.79 -9.84 -2.08
N LEU A 289 1.51 -8.73 -1.97
CA LEU A 289 1.26 -7.71 -0.95
C LEU A 289 -0.13 -7.06 -1.07
N ALA A 290 -0.70 -6.93 -2.27
CA ALA A 290 -2.03 -6.34 -2.45
C ALA A 290 -3.14 -7.25 -1.90
N ARG A 291 -3.03 -8.58 -2.11
CA ARG A 291 -3.90 -9.60 -1.50
C ARG A 291 -3.74 -9.69 0.01
N ILE A 292 -2.50 -9.55 0.51
CA ILE A 292 -2.23 -9.47 1.95
C ILE A 292 -2.91 -8.24 2.55
N LEU A 293 -2.72 -7.05 1.97
CA LEU A 293 -3.36 -5.81 2.40
C LEU A 293 -4.89 -5.85 2.26
N THR A 294 -5.43 -6.48 1.22
CA THR A 294 -6.87 -6.74 1.09
C THR A 294 -7.40 -7.60 2.24
N THR A 295 -6.58 -8.53 2.75
CA THR A 295 -6.91 -9.33 3.94
C THR A 295 -6.76 -8.52 5.24
N VAL A 296 -5.81 -7.58 5.33
CA VAL A 296 -5.74 -6.60 6.43
C VAL A 296 -7.00 -5.73 6.46
N ASN A 297 -7.40 -5.17 5.32
CA ASN A 297 -8.63 -4.41 5.14
C ASN A 297 -9.87 -5.19 5.64
N LYS A 298 -10.00 -6.46 5.24
CA LYS A 298 -11.09 -7.36 5.66
C LYS A 298 -11.08 -7.72 7.16
N ASN A 299 -9.91 -7.72 7.79
CA ASN A 299 -9.78 -8.06 9.21
C ASN A 299 -9.96 -6.84 10.14
N VAL A 300 -9.47 -5.66 9.74
CA VAL A 300 -9.59 -4.44 10.54
C VAL A 300 -11.01 -3.87 10.51
N SER A 301 -11.67 -3.86 9.35
CA SER A 301 -13.08 -3.43 9.22
C SER A 301 -14.05 -4.23 10.09
N LYS A 302 -13.73 -5.50 10.38
CA LYS A 302 -14.48 -6.36 11.30
C LYS A 302 -14.30 -6.01 12.78
N LYS A 303 -13.17 -5.40 13.17
CA LYS A 303 -12.94 -4.98 14.56
C LYS A 303 -13.94 -3.89 14.98
N SER A 304 -14.20 -3.82 16.28
CA SER A 304 -15.06 -2.83 16.93
C SER A 304 -14.56 -2.64 18.35
N ASN A 305 -14.73 -1.43 18.92
CA ASN A 305 -14.51 -1.23 20.35
C ASN A 305 -15.75 -1.70 21.15
N ARG A 306 -15.53 -2.14 22.40
CA ARG A 306 -16.60 -2.65 23.30
C ARG A 306 -17.69 -1.61 23.65
N ILE A 307 -17.40 -0.31 23.48
CA ILE A 307 -18.18 0.79 24.07
C ILE A 307 -18.92 1.65 23.01
N GLY A 308 -18.82 1.35 21.70
CA GLY A 308 -19.54 2.19 20.73
C GLY A 308 -19.40 1.86 19.24
N GLY A 309 -19.29 0.58 18.85
CA GLY A 309 -19.44 0.16 17.45
C GLY A 309 -18.42 0.72 16.44
N ARG A 310 -17.34 1.36 16.91
CA ARG A 310 -16.44 2.17 16.07
C ARG A 310 -15.71 1.31 15.05
N ARG A 311 -15.87 1.62 13.78
CA ARG A 311 -15.17 0.96 12.66
C ARG A 311 -13.85 1.66 12.33
N GLN A 312 -13.04 0.97 11.52
CA GLN A 312 -11.83 1.48 10.90
C GLN A 312 -11.61 0.73 9.59
N MET A 313 -11.46 1.46 8.49
CA MET A 313 -11.23 0.94 7.14
C MET A 313 -9.83 1.36 6.66
N PRO A 314 -8.80 0.50 6.76
CA PRO A 314 -7.52 0.78 6.12
C PRO A 314 -7.67 0.88 4.60
N GLN A 315 -6.83 1.69 3.97
CA GLN A 315 -6.80 1.87 2.52
C GLN A 315 -5.36 1.72 2.03
N HIS A 316 -5.16 1.08 0.88
CA HIS A 316 -3.88 1.13 0.18
C HIS A 316 -4.03 1.77 -1.19
N GLN A 317 -3.00 2.49 -1.61
CA GLN A 317 -2.85 3.11 -2.93
C GLN A 317 -1.55 2.59 -3.54
N THR A 318 -1.52 2.40 -4.86
CA THR A 318 -0.39 1.73 -5.54
C THR A 318 -0.12 2.32 -6.93
N SER A 319 1.16 2.46 -7.24
CA SER A 319 1.72 2.62 -8.59
C SER A 319 2.74 1.51 -8.92
N LEU A 320 2.67 0.38 -8.19
CA LEU A 320 3.39 -0.85 -8.54
C LEU A 320 2.93 -1.34 -9.92
N ARG A 321 3.90 -1.69 -10.77
CA ARG A 321 3.68 -2.14 -12.15
C ARG A 321 3.72 -3.67 -12.30
N THR A 322 3.83 -4.37 -11.17
CA THR A 322 4.02 -5.82 -11.02
C THR A 322 3.47 -6.30 -9.68
N ASP A 323 2.94 -7.51 -9.62
CA ASP A 323 2.61 -8.19 -8.35
C ASP A 323 3.85 -8.31 -7.47
N LEU A 324 3.82 -7.77 -6.26
CA LEU A 324 4.93 -7.83 -5.32
C LEU A 324 4.81 -9.02 -4.37
N VAL A 325 5.76 -9.95 -4.42
CA VAL A 325 5.75 -11.17 -3.60
C VAL A 325 7.05 -11.25 -2.78
N PHE A 326 6.90 -11.36 -1.46
CA PHE A 326 8.00 -11.64 -0.54
C PHE A 326 8.49 -13.09 -0.70
N PRO A 327 9.79 -13.37 -0.52
CA PRO A 327 10.27 -14.75 -0.49
C PRO A 327 9.75 -15.41 0.80
N VAL A 328 9.56 -16.73 0.77
CA VAL A 328 9.26 -17.49 1.99
C VAL A 328 10.56 -17.63 2.78
N PRO A 329 10.68 -17.12 4.02
CA PRO A 329 11.91 -17.24 4.80
C PRO A 329 12.13 -18.67 5.27
N GLU A 330 13.40 -19.07 5.39
CA GLU A 330 13.80 -20.38 5.93
C GLU A 330 13.58 -20.47 7.46
N ASP A 331 13.77 -19.37 8.16
CA ASP A 331 13.53 -19.26 9.61
C ASP A 331 12.03 -19.43 9.96
N PRO A 332 11.70 -20.03 11.12
CA PRO A 332 10.32 -20.12 11.58
C PRO A 332 9.73 -18.72 11.88
N PRO A 333 8.43 -18.50 11.60
CA PRO A 333 7.81 -17.19 11.78
C PRO A 333 7.82 -16.72 13.24
N PRO A 334 7.98 -15.40 13.48
CA PRO A 334 8.04 -14.83 14.82
C PRO A 334 6.71 -15.00 15.56
N ARG A 335 6.80 -15.36 16.86
CA ARG A 335 5.64 -15.42 17.75
C ARG A 335 5.12 -14.01 18.02
N LEU A 336 4.03 -13.66 17.33
CA LEU A 336 3.30 -12.41 17.54
C LEU A 336 2.40 -12.50 18.78
N PRO A 337 2.09 -11.38 19.45
CA PRO A 337 1.04 -11.34 20.46
C PRO A 337 -0.28 -11.86 19.90
N THR A 338 -0.93 -12.76 20.63
CA THR A 338 -2.29 -13.22 20.33
C THR A 338 -3.29 -12.15 20.72
N SER A 339 -4.20 -11.79 19.82
CA SER A 339 -5.43 -11.12 20.24
C SER A 339 -6.29 -12.12 21.04
N PRO A 340 -6.77 -11.76 22.24
CA PRO A 340 -7.74 -12.56 22.99
C PRO A 340 -9.12 -12.58 22.31
#